data_AF-A0A497EEN3-F1
#
_entry.id   AF-A0A497EEN3-F1
#
_cell.length_a   1.000
_cell.length_b   1.000
_cell.length_c   1.000
_cell.angle_alpha   90.00
_cell.angle_beta   90.00
_cell.angle_gamma   90.00
#
_symmetry.space_group_name_H-M   'P 1'
#
loop_
_entity.id
_entity.type
_entity.pdbx_description
1 polymer ?
#
loop_
_entity_poly.entity_id
_entity_poly.type
_entity_poly.pdbx_seq_one_letter_code
_entity_poly.pdbx_strand_id
1 'polypeptide(L)'
;KERKAFLHELSDAAAASIGRVLPRLSRALMAATGATNYNILQNNGSEAHQVVMHVHFHIIPRCEDGGLEIAWNAMPLPGEVADSLREAMLADLANG
;
A
#
# COMPACT_ATOMS: atom_id res chain seq x y z
N LYS A 1 7.78 -0.55 -17.94
CA LYS A 1 7.18 -1.16 -16.73
C LYS A 1 5.68 -1.29 -16.97
N GLU A 2 5.04 -2.32 -16.41
CA GLU A 2 3.60 -2.59 -16.58
C GLU A 2 2.76 -1.36 -16.19
N ARG A 3 1.81 -0.95 -17.04
CA ARG A 3 0.93 0.20 -16.82
C ARG A 3 -0.43 -0.29 -16.35
N LYS A 4 -0.66 -0.20 -15.05
CA LYS A 4 -1.93 -0.55 -14.38
C LYS A 4 -2.34 0.57 -13.47
N ALA A 5 -3.64 0.85 -13.39
CA ALA A 5 -4.14 1.92 -12.54
C ALA A 5 -4.20 1.44 -11.08
N PHE A 6 -4.61 0.20 -10.87
CA PHE A 6 -4.79 -0.41 -9.55
C PHE A 6 -3.76 -1.52 -9.29
N LEU A 7 -3.42 -1.72 -8.02
CA LEU A 7 -2.45 -2.72 -7.57
C LEU A 7 -2.88 -4.15 -7.93
N HIS A 8 -4.16 -4.47 -7.76
CA HIS A 8 -4.71 -5.80 -8.04
C HIS A 8 -4.72 -6.16 -9.53
N GLU A 9 -4.41 -5.22 -10.43
CA GLU A 9 -4.33 -5.49 -11.86
C GLU A 9 -2.90 -5.86 -12.32
N LEU A 10 -1.90 -5.72 -11.45
CA LEU A 10 -0.52 -6.06 -11.77
C LEU A 10 -0.36 -7.58 -11.90
N SER A 11 0.54 -8.00 -12.80
CA SER A 11 1.04 -9.37 -12.78
C SER A 11 1.82 -9.69 -11.50
N ASP A 12 1.77 -10.95 -11.07
CA ASP A 12 2.57 -11.46 -9.93
C ASP A 12 4.06 -11.17 -10.09
N ALA A 13 4.58 -11.29 -11.31
CA ALA A 13 5.98 -11.03 -11.61
C ALA A 13 6.35 -9.54 -11.38
N ALA A 14 5.47 -8.62 -11.79
CA ALA A 14 5.65 -7.20 -11.53
C ALA A 14 5.51 -6.87 -10.05
N ALA A 15 4.48 -7.39 -9.38
CA ALA A 15 4.25 -7.21 -7.96
C ALA A 15 5.43 -7.72 -7.11
N ALA A 16 5.92 -8.93 -7.39
CA ALA A 16 7.09 -9.51 -6.71
C ALA A 16 8.36 -8.67 -6.93
N SER A 17 8.53 -8.12 -8.15
CA SER A 17 9.68 -7.27 -8.45
C SER A 17 9.62 -5.93 -7.71
N ILE A 18 8.44 -5.34 -7.55
CA ILE A 18 8.23 -4.15 -6.73
C ILE A 18 8.53 -4.47 -5.27
N GLY A 19 7.94 -5.54 -4.72
CA GLY A 19 8.15 -5.98 -3.34
C GLY A 19 9.63 -6.24 -3.01
N ARG A 20 10.41 -6.74 -3.98
CA ARG A 20 11.86 -6.93 -3.83
C ARG A 20 12.63 -5.60 -3.72
N VAL A 21 12.20 -4.56 -4.43
CA VAL A 21 12.91 -3.28 -4.52
C VAL A 21 12.54 -2.32 -3.39
N LEU A 22 11.27 -2.31 -2.97
CA LEU A 22 10.78 -1.43 -1.89
C LEU A 22 11.67 -1.41 -0.64
N PRO A 23 12.02 -2.54 0.01
CA PRO A 23 12.82 -2.51 1.23
C PRO A 23 14.26 -2.01 0.99
N ARG A 24 14.80 -2.16 -0.22
CA ARG A 24 16.12 -1.63 -0.59
C ARG A 24 16.08 -0.11 -0.69
N LEU A 25 15.05 0.43 -1.33
CA LEU A 25 14.82 1.85 -1.43
C LEU A 25 14.54 2.48 -0.07
N SER A 26 13.73 1.83 0.77
CA SER A 26 13.47 2.30 2.13
C SER A 26 14.76 2.40 2.94
N ARG A 27 15.61 1.36 2.96
CA ARG A 27 16.91 1.43 3.68
C ARG A 27 17.81 2.55 3.16
N ALA A 28 17.88 2.72 1.84
CA ALA A 28 18.65 3.80 1.23
C ALA A 28 18.12 5.18 1.61
N LEU A 29 16.80 5.36 1.62
CA LEU A 29 16.15 6.59 2.06
C LEU A 29 16.49 6.89 3.52
N MET A 30 16.34 5.92 4.43
CA MET A 30 16.63 6.12 5.86
C MET A 30 18.10 6.49 6.10
N ALA A 31 19.04 5.82 5.41
CA ALA A 31 20.45 6.14 5.50
C ALA A 31 20.77 7.55 4.95
N ALA A 32 20.09 7.98 3.89
CA ALA A 32 20.30 9.27 3.27
C ALA A 32 19.69 10.45 4.06
N THR A 33 18.56 10.24 4.73
CA THR A 33 17.84 11.30 5.45
C THR A 33 18.17 11.35 6.93
N GLY A 34 18.70 10.27 7.51
CA GLY A 34 18.87 10.13 8.96
C GLY A 34 17.55 9.94 9.71
N ALA A 35 16.42 9.82 9.01
CA ALA A 35 15.14 9.50 9.64
C ALA A 35 15.22 8.12 10.30
N THR A 36 14.45 7.91 11.37
CA THR A 36 14.33 6.62 12.06
C THR A 36 13.01 5.92 11.79
N ASN A 37 12.01 6.67 11.29
CA ASN A 37 10.68 6.18 10.94
C ASN A 37 10.28 6.60 9.51
N TYR A 38 9.39 5.85 8.86
CA TYR A 38 8.84 6.17 7.54
C TYR A 38 7.51 5.44 7.29
N ASN A 39 6.72 5.94 6.35
CA ASN A 39 5.51 5.29 5.84
C ASN A 39 5.73 4.79 4.41
N ILE A 40 5.09 3.69 4.05
CA ILE A 40 4.84 3.32 2.66
C ILE A 40 3.36 3.54 2.40
N LEU A 41 3.03 4.31 1.36
CA LEU A 41 1.66 4.59 0.95
C LEU A 41 1.49 4.26 -0.53
N GLN A 42 0.43 3.54 -0.85
CA GLN A 42 0.01 3.28 -2.22
C GLN A 42 -1.51 3.39 -2.28
N ASN A 43 -1.98 4.20 -3.21
CA ASN A 43 -3.40 4.54 -3.36
C ASN A 43 -3.97 3.87 -4.61
N ASN A 44 -5.21 3.38 -4.50
CA ASN A 44 -5.93 2.64 -5.54
C ASN A 44 -7.31 3.28 -5.77
N GLY A 45 -7.43 4.12 -6.80
CA GLY A 45 -8.64 4.89 -7.13
C GLY A 45 -8.61 6.33 -6.61
N SER A 46 -9.36 7.21 -7.28
CA SER A 46 -9.38 8.65 -6.97
C SER A 46 -9.90 8.96 -5.57
N GLU A 47 -10.91 8.23 -5.11
CA GLU A 47 -11.46 8.38 -3.75
C GLU A 47 -10.47 7.93 -2.67
N ALA A 48 -9.54 7.02 -3.02
CA ALA A 48 -8.42 6.65 -2.17
C ALA A 48 -7.22 7.61 -2.32
N HIS A 49 -7.42 8.82 -2.83
CA HIS A 49 -6.39 9.84 -3.07
C HIS A 49 -5.36 9.49 -4.15
N GLN A 50 -5.69 8.65 -5.14
CA GLN A 50 -4.84 8.42 -6.31
C GLN A 50 -5.08 9.50 -7.38
N VAL A 51 -4.07 10.33 -7.65
CA VAL A 51 -4.16 11.37 -8.68
C VAL A 51 -3.58 10.90 -10.02
N VAL A 52 -2.49 10.13 -9.99
CA VAL A 52 -1.88 9.52 -11.19
C VAL A 52 -2.33 8.08 -11.29
N MET A 53 -3.08 7.76 -12.35
CA MET A 53 -3.66 6.43 -12.61
C MET A 53 -2.64 5.44 -13.17
N HIS A 54 -1.53 5.31 -12.45
CA HIS A 54 -0.51 4.28 -12.62
C HIS A 54 -0.01 3.88 -11.23
N VAL A 55 0.07 2.59 -10.92
CA VAL A 55 0.60 2.11 -9.63
C VAL A 55 1.95 2.77 -9.30
N HIS A 56 1.98 3.47 -8.18
CA HIS A 56 3.16 4.12 -7.61
C HIS A 56 3.14 3.96 -6.10
N PHE A 57 4.33 3.81 -5.51
CA PHE A 57 4.49 3.73 -4.06
C PHE A 57 5.22 4.98 -3.59
N HIS A 58 4.66 5.64 -2.59
CA HIS A 58 5.36 6.64 -1.81
C HIS A 58 6.18 5.95 -0.73
N ILE A 59 7.41 6.40 -0.53
CA ILE A 59 8.23 6.08 0.64
C ILE A 59 8.50 7.41 1.33
N ILE A 60 7.83 7.65 2.45
CA ILE A 60 7.73 8.97 3.07
C ILE A 60 8.49 8.93 4.40
N PRO A 61 9.68 9.55 4.50
CA PRO A 61 10.39 9.60 5.76
C PRO A 61 9.61 10.47 6.75
N ARG A 62 9.63 10.10 8.03
CA ARG A 62 9.05 10.89 9.11
C ARG A 62 10.15 11.68 9.79
N CYS A 63 10.05 13.01 9.70
CA CYS A 63 10.95 13.96 10.37
C CYS A 63 10.14 14.78 11.39
N GLU A 64 10.80 15.58 12.22
CA GLU A 64 10.13 16.39 13.26
C GLU A 64 9.03 17.29 12.67
N ASP A 65 9.33 17.94 11.54
CA ASP A 65 8.45 18.93 10.92
C ASP A 65 7.75 18.44 9.64
N GLY A 66 7.69 17.13 9.39
CA GLY A 66 7.05 16.64 8.17
C GLY A 66 6.93 15.14 8.00
N GLY A 67 6.13 14.74 7.03
CA GLY A 67 5.86 13.35 6.68
C GLY A 67 4.40 13.15 6.29
N LEU A 68 3.95 11.89 6.35
CA LEU A 68 2.55 11.56 6.17
C LEU A 68 1.80 11.74 7.49
N GLU A 69 0.69 12.48 7.43
CA GLU A 69 -0.25 12.62 8.53
C GLU A 69 -1.51 11.80 8.23
N ILE A 70 -1.93 10.95 9.18
CA ILE A 70 -3.09 10.06 9.03
C ILE A 70 -4.03 10.33 10.18
N ALA A 71 -5.28 10.67 9.85
CA ALA A 71 -6.38 10.61 10.81
C ALA A 71 -6.89 9.17 10.88
N TRP A 72 -6.76 8.53 12.04
CA TRP A 72 -7.17 7.14 12.24
C TRP A 72 -8.47 7.06 13.04
N ASN A 73 -9.59 6.96 12.33
CA ASN A 73 -10.93 6.85 12.92
C ASN A 73 -11.41 5.40 12.83
N ALA A 74 -10.92 4.55 13.74
CA ALA A 74 -11.30 3.14 13.78
C ALA A 74 -12.80 2.97 14.08
N MET A 75 -13.48 2.17 13.25
CA MET A 75 -14.88 1.80 13.44
C MET A 75 -14.97 0.31 13.82
N PRO A 76 -15.93 -0.09 14.67
CA PRO A 76 -16.13 -1.51 14.98
C PRO A 76 -16.62 -2.27 13.74
N LEU A 77 -16.08 -3.47 13.53
CA LEU A 77 -16.56 -4.42 12.52
C LEU A 77 -17.30 -5.55 13.24
N PRO A 78 -18.63 -5.68 13.09
CA PRO A 78 -19.39 -6.77 13.72
C PRO A 78 -18.88 -8.15 13.30
N GLY A 79 -18.85 -9.11 14.23
CA GLY A 79 -18.27 -10.44 14.00
C GLY A 79 -18.88 -11.19 12.81
N GLU A 80 -20.21 -11.20 12.71
CA GLU A 80 -20.91 -11.87 11.60
C GLU A 80 -20.56 -11.26 10.22
N VAL A 81 -20.39 -9.93 10.16
CA VAL A 81 -19.96 -9.23 8.95
C VAL A 81 -18.50 -9.60 8.62
N ALA A 82 -17.62 -9.62 9.63
CA ALA A 82 -16.22 -10.02 9.45
C ALA A 82 -16.09 -11.45 8.94
N ASP A 83 -16.88 -12.38 9.47
CA ASP A 83 -16.89 -13.79 9.06
C ASP A 83 -17.35 -13.94 7.61
N SER A 84 -18.47 -13.29 7.26
CA SER A 84 -19.02 -13.31 5.90
C SER A 84 -18.05 -12.72 4.88
N LEU A 85 -17.39 -11.61 5.20
CA LEU A 85 -16.38 -11.01 4.33
C LEU A 85 -15.16 -11.93 4.14
N ARG A 86 -14.68 -12.55 5.22
CA ARG A 86 -13.56 -13.50 5.15
C ARG A 86 -13.90 -14.68 4.23
N GLU A 87 -15.08 -15.28 4.39
CA GLU A 87 -15.51 -16.41 3.56
C GLU A 87 -15.58 -16.03 2.07
N ALA A 88 -16.17 -14.87 1.76
CA ALA A 88 -16.24 -14.37 0.39
C ALA A 88 -14.85 -14.13 -0.22
N MET A 89 -13.93 -13.51 0.53
CA MET A 89 -12.56 -13.27 0.08
C MET A 89 -11.79 -14.57 -0.16
N LEU A 90 -11.93 -15.57 0.72
CA LEU A 90 -11.28 -16.87 0.56
C LEU A 90 -11.83 -17.63 -0.66
N ALA A 91 -13.13 -17.56 -0.90
CA ALA A 91 -13.75 -18.16 -2.08
C ALA A 91 -13.23 -17.52 -3.37
N ASP A 92 -13.08 -16.20 -3.42
CA ASP A 92 -12.52 -15.48 -4.58
C ASP A 92 -11.06 -15.89 -4.85
N LEU A 93 -10.22 -15.90 -3.80
CA LEU A 93 -8.81 -16.29 -3.89
C LEU A 93 -8.59 -17.75 -4.32
N ALA A 94 -9.54 -18.64 -4.05
CA ALA A 94 -9.45 -20.05 -4.48
C ALA A 94 -9.79 -20.25 -5.97
N ASN A 95 -10.47 -19.28 -6.59
CA ASN A 95 -10.92 -19.34 -7.98
C ASN A 95 -10.02 -18.56 -8.96
N GLY A 96 -9.08 -17.76 -8.45
CA GLY A 96 -8.08 -17.01 -9.23
C GLY A 96 -6.72 -17.69 -9.24
#